data_AF-A0A7S2AB89-F1
#
_entry.id   AF-A0A7S2AB89-F1
#
_cell.length_a   1.000
_cell.length_b   1.000
_cell.length_c   1.000
_cell.angle_alpha   90.00
_cell.angle_beta   90.00
_cell.angle_gamma   90.00
#
_symmetry.space_group_name_H-M   'P 1'
#
loop_
_entity.id
_entity.type
_entity.pdbx_description
1 polymer ?
#
loop_
_entity_poly.entity_id
_entity_poly.type
_entity_poly.pdbx_seq_one_letter_code
_entity_poly.pdbx_strand_id
1 'polypeptide(L)'
;DNSGCLETKLFDFQMSRYGSPLLDFQQYLIQSTTPEFRKKHLHDCLSAYSASFTSTCQLLGLPQEEIYFDDMKNVEEEFKRTYPYGFLFPLYFVINRYTSQQEMSEIFEGGNEEESEEERKEREVEGVLKLIENSGDGIWTGFNILYDLV
;
A
#
# COMPACT_ATOMS: atom_id res chain seq x y z
N ASP A 1 -36.54 0.85 1.55
CA ASP A 1 -35.54 0.76 2.62
C ASP A 1 -34.26 1.45 2.21
N ASN A 2 -34.01 2.63 2.77
CA ASN A 2 -32.76 3.37 2.61
C ASN A 2 -31.77 2.83 3.65
N SER A 3 -31.18 1.67 3.37
CA SER A 3 -29.92 1.27 4.01
C SER A 3 -28.88 2.31 3.58
N GLY A 4 -28.59 3.26 4.48
CA GLY A 4 -27.91 4.53 4.20
C GLY A 4 -26.59 4.39 3.44
N CYS A 5 -26.65 4.46 2.11
CA CYS A 5 -25.48 4.58 1.26
C CYS A 5 -25.00 6.03 1.38
N LEU A 6 -23.89 6.23 2.09
CA LEU A 6 -23.24 7.53 2.17
C LEU A 6 -22.60 7.84 0.82
N GLU A 7 -23.02 8.94 0.20
CA GLU A 7 -22.36 9.45 -1.01
C GLU A 7 -20.90 9.76 -0.69
N THR A 8 -19.98 9.09 -1.38
CA THR A 8 -18.53 9.23 -1.16
C THR A 8 -17.88 9.78 -2.42
N LYS A 9 -16.90 10.68 -2.27
CA LYS A 9 -16.12 11.25 -3.37
C LYS A 9 -14.64 11.06 -3.08
N LEU A 10 -13.91 10.55 -4.07
CA LEU A 10 -12.46 10.55 -4.05
C LEU A 10 -11.95 11.98 -4.30
N PHE A 11 -10.95 12.38 -3.52
CA PHE A 11 -10.28 13.67 -3.65
C PHE A 11 -8.76 13.44 -3.58
N ASP A 12 -7.98 14.47 -3.90
CA ASP A 12 -6.52 14.45 -3.87
C ASP A 12 -5.88 13.44 -4.85
N PHE A 13 -5.82 13.85 -6.13
CA PHE A 13 -5.27 13.07 -7.24
C PHE A 13 -3.77 13.35 -7.50
N GLN A 14 -3.03 13.89 -6.53
CA GLN A 14 -1.64 14.31 -6.73
C GLN A 14 -0.69 13.16 -7.09
N MET A 15 -1.08 11.92 -6.76
CA MET A 15 -0.31 10.69 -7.06
C MET A 15 -0.87 9.88 -8.23
N SER A 16 -1.90 10.38 -8.92
CA SER A 16 -2.51 9.69 -10.06
C SER A 16 -1.51 9.53 -11.19
N ARG A 17 -1.41 8.31 -11.71
CA ARG A 17 -0.47 7.96 -12.78
C ARG A 17 -0.98 6.79 -13.59
N TYR A 18 -0.50 6.70 -14.83
CA TYR A 18 -0.77 5.54 -15.66
C TYR A 18 -0.06 4.31 -15.10
N GLY A 19 -0.85 3.28 -14.80
CA GLY A 19 -0.35 2.03 -14.26
C GLY A 19 -1.46 0.99 -14.18
N SER A 20 -1.14 -0.14 -13.55
CA SER A 20 -2.17 -1.12 -13.23
C SER A 20 -3.18 -0.51 -12.27
N PRO A 21 -4.49 -0.62 -12.53
CA PRO A 21 -5.49 -0.03 -11.66
C PRO A 21 -5.59 -0.81 -10.32
N LEU A 22 -5.00 -2.01 -10.23
CA LEU A 22 -4.82 -2.70 -8.95
C LEU A 22 -3.76 -2.05 -8.04
N LEU A 23 -2.94 -1.11 -8.53
CA LEU A 23 -2.07 -0.31 -7.65
C LEU A 23 -2.89 0.56 -6.70
N ASP A 24 -3.92 1.23 -7.24
CA ASP A 24 -4.82 2.08 -6.45
C ASP A 24 -5.64 1.22 -5.48
N PHE A 25 -6.12 0.07 -5.95
CA PHE A 25 -6.81 -0.91 -5.09
C PHE A 25 -5.91 -1.43 -3.97
N GLN A 26 -4.66 -1.80 -4.27
CA GLN A 26 -3.69 -2.29 -3.29
C GLN A 26 -3.44 -1.23 -2.20
N GLN A 27 -3.21 0.02 -2.62
CA GLN A 27 -3.00 1.14 -1.69
C GLN A 27 -4.23 1.36 -0.81
N TYR A 28 -5.41 1.45 -1.42
CA TYR A 28 -6.66 1.66 -0.68
C TYR A 28 -6.92 0.53 0.31
N LEU A 29 -6.83 -0.73 -0.15
CA LEU A 29 -7.09 -1.90 0.67
C LEU A 29 -6.15 -1.98 1.87
N ILE A 30 -4.84 -1.74 1.67
CA ILE A 30 -3.86 -1.81 2.75
C ILE A 30 -4.06 -0.68 3.76
N GLN A 31 -4.39 0.54 3.31
CA GLN A 31 -4.57 1.69 4.19
C GLN A 31 -5.90 1.69 4.96
N SER A 32 -6.93 1.03 4.42
CA SER A 32 -8.29 1.08 4.97
C SER A 32 -8.74 -0.19 5.70
N THR A 33 -7.94 -1.27 5.69
CA THR A 33 -8.34 -2.56 6.27
C THR A 33 -7.27 -3.18 7.17
N THR A 34 -7.70 -4.06 8.07
CA THR A 34 -6.78 -4.85 8.89
C THR A 34 -6.35 -6.14 8.18
N PRO A 35 -5.23 -6.77 8.60
CA PRO A 35 -4.83 -8.07 8.06
C PRO A 35 -5.89 -9.16 8.22
N GLU A 36 -6.59 -9.20 9.36
CA GLU A 36 -7.65 -10.18 9.63
C GLU A 36 -8.81 -10.03 8.64
N PHE A 37 -9.17 -8.78 8.32
CA PHE A 37 -10.17 -8.49 7.31
C PHE A 37 -9.73 -9.03 5.95
N ARG A 38 -8.51 -8.71 5.50
CA ARG A 38 -8.01 -9.18 4.20
C ARG A 38 -7.90 -10.69 4.11
N LYS A 39 -7.41 -11.35 5.16
CA LYS A 39 -7.34 -12.82 5.23
C LYS A 39 -8.69 -13.49 4.99
N LYS A 40 -9.77 -12.83 5.42
CA LYS A 40 -11.13 -13.36 5.30
C LYS A 40 -11.87 -12.90 4.03
N HIS A 41 -11.63 -11.66 3.58
CA HIS A 41 -12.49 -10.98 2.61
C HIS A 41 -11.75 -10.51 1.34
N LEU A 42 -10.46 -10.80 1.18
CA LEU A 42 -9.70 -10.33 0.02
C LEU A 42 -10.33 -10.74 -1.32
N HIS A 43 -10.76 -11.99 -1.45
CA HIS A 43 -11.39 -12.47 -2.69
C HIS A 43 -12.72 -11.75 -2.97
N ASP A 44 -13.52 -11.49 -1.93
CA ASP A 44 -14.77 -10.72 -2.06
C ASP A 44 -14.48 -9.29 -2.53
N CYS A 45 -13.44 -8.66 -1.97
CA CYS A 45 -13.04 -7.31 -2.36
C CYS A 45 -12.53 -7.25 -3.80
N LEU A 46 -11.70 -8.22 -4.23
CA LEU A 46 -11.22 -8.31 -5.61
C LEU A 46 -12.37 -8.55 -6.59
N SER A 47 -13.33 -9.40 -6.23
CA SER A 47 -14.50 -9.69 -7.05
C SER A 47 -15.39 -8.45 -7.19
N ALA A 48 -15.63 -7.71 -6.11
CA ALA A 48 -16.38 -6.46 -6.14
C ALA A 48 -15.67 -5.38 -6.97
N TYR A 49 -14.35 -5.31 -6.87
CA TYR A 49 -13.53 -4.40 -7.65
C TYR A 49 -13.58 -4.74 -9.15
N SER A 50 -13.34 -6.01 -9.52
CA SER A 50 -13.43 -6.49 -10.90
C SER A 50 -14.79 -6.20 -11.53
N ALA A 51 -15.89 -6.54 -10.83
CA ALA A 51 -17.24 -6.27 -11.32
C ALA A 51 -17.49 -4.77 -11.56
N SER A 52 -17.04 -3.91 -10.64
CA SER A 52 -17.19 -2.46 -10.75
C SER A 52 -16.33 -1.89 -11.89
N PHE A 53 -15.10 -2.39 -12.03
CA PHE A 53 -14.17 -2.01 -13.09
C PHE A 53 -14.73 -2.38 -14.47
N THR A 54 -15.14 -3.64 -14.65
CA THR A 54 -15.73 -4.13 -15.91
C THR A 54 -16.98 -3.34 -16.26
N SER A 55 -17.88 -3.11 -15.30
CA SER A 55 -19.09 -2.30 -15.52
C SER A 55 -18.76 -0.87 -15.97
N THR A 56 -17.72 -0.27 -15.39
CA THR A 56 -17.26 1.07 -15.76
C THR A 56 -16.65 1.09 -17.16
N CYS A 57 -15.83 0.10 -17.51
CA CYS A 57 -15.28 -0.05 -18.86
C CYS A 57 -16.37 -0.20 -19.93
N GLN A 58 -17.38 -1.03 -19.66
CA GLN A 58 -18.53 -1.20 -20.54
C GLN A 58 -19.33 0.09 -20.71
N LEU A 59 -19.54 0.86 -19.63
CA LEU A 59 -20.20 2.16 -19.67
C LEU A 59 -19.43 3.17 -20.55
N LEU A 60 -18.10 3.07 -20.58
CA LEU A 60 -17.22 3.88 -21.43
C LEU A 60 -17.13 3.36 -22.87
N GLY A 61 -17.81 2.26 -23.20
CA GLY A 61 -17.91 1.71 -24.55
C GLY A 61 -16.84 0.67 -24.91
N LEU A 62 -16.11 0.12 -23.94
CA LEU A 62 -15.17 -0.97 -24.20
C LEU A 62 -15.92 -2.30 -24.42
N PRO A 63 -15.60 -3.07 -25.47
CA PRO A 63 -16.09 -4.44 -25.65
C PRO A 63 -15.64 -5.35 -24.50
N GLN A 64 -16.48 -6.30 -24.09
CA GLN A 64 -16.18 -7.19 -22.96
C GLN A 64 -14.89 -7.99 -23.18
N GLU A 65 -14.62 -8.41 -24.41
CA GLU A 65 -13.45 -9.22 -24.77
C GLU A 65 -12.13 -8.46 -24.64
N GLU A 66 -12.18 -7.12 -24.61
CA GLU A 66 -11.02 -6.25 -24.43
C GLU A 66 -10.75 -5.91 -22.95
N ILE A 67 -11.66 -6.26 -22.05
CA ILE A 67 -11.55 -5.95 -20.62
C ILE A 67 -10.71 -7.02 -19.93
N TYR A 68 -9.42 -6.73 -19.74
CA TYR A 68 -8.46 -7.64 -19.12
C TYR A 68 -8.90 -8.18 -17.74
N PHE A 69 -9.59 -7.37 -16.94
CA PHE A 69 -10.04 -7.73 -15.58
C PHE A 69 -11.43 -8.35 -15.50
N ASP A 70 -12.02 -8.75 -16.64
CA ASP A 70 -13.24 -9.58 -16.66
C ASP A 70 -12.93 -11.03 -16.21
N ASP A 71 -11.68 -11.48 -16.36
CA ASP A 71 -11.21 -12.75 -15.82
C ASP A 71 -10.58 -12.55 -14.44
N MET A 72 -11.19 -13.17 -13.42
CA MET A 72 -10.68 -13.14 -12.04
C MET A 72 -9.26 -13.70 -11.90
N LYS A 73 -8.83 -14.61 -12.77
CA LYS A 73 -7.45 -15.09 -12.78
C LYS A 73 -6.46 -13.97 -13.09
N ASN A 74 -6.78 -13.13 -14.08
CA ASN A 74 -5.95 -11.97 -14.42
C ASN A 74 -5.90 -10.97 -13.27
N VAL A 75 -7.02 -10.77 -12.58
CA VAL A 75 -7.11 -9.90 -11.39
C VAL A 75 -6.20 -10.42 -10.27
N GLU A 76 -6.25 -11.71 -9.97
CA GLU A 76 -5.42 -12.32 -8.91
C GLU A 76 -3.91 -12.31 -9.25
N GLU A 77 -3.55 -12.60 -10.50
CA GLU A 77 -2.17 -12.55 -10.98
C GLU A 77 -1.61 -11.12 -10.93
N GLU A 78 -2.41 -10.16 -11.38
CA GLU A 78 -2.06 -8.74 -11.33
C GLU A 78 -1.94 -8.24 -9.89
N PHE A 79 -2.86 -8.63 -9.00
CA PHE A 79 -2.83 -8.26 -7.58
C PHE A 79 -1.54 -8.76 -6.91
N LYS A 80 -1.12 -9.99 -7.19
CA LYS A 80 0.17 -10.53 -6.72
C LYS A 80 1.36 -9.73 -7.25
N ARG A 81 1.30 -9.32 -8.52
CA ARG A 81 2.36 -8.49 -9.12
C ARG A 81 2.49 -7.14 -8.43
N THR A 82 1.39 -6.60 -7.87
CA THR A 82 1.38 -5.32 -7.14
C THR A 82 1.74 -5.42 -5.67
N TYR A 83 2.04 -6.62 -5.11
CA TYR A 83 2.43 -6.77 -3.70
C TYR A 83 3.62 -5.89 -3.29
N PRO A 84 4.73 -5.83 -4.05
CA PRO A 84 5.85 -4.97 -3.66
C PRO A 84 5.45 -3.50 -3.59
N TYR A 85 4.53 -3.06 -4.45
CA TYR A 85 4.01 -1.69 -4.37
C TYR A 85 3.17 -1.48 -3.12
N GLY A 86 2.26 -2.42 -2.81
CA GLY A 86 1.46 -2.41 -1.59
C GLY A 86 2.31 -2.42 -0.31
N PHE A 87 3.52 -2.96 -0.38
CA PHE A 87 4.49 -3.00 0.72
C PHE A 87 5.33 -1.71 0.80
N LEU A 88 5.98 -1.33 -0.30
CA LEU A 88 6.96 -0.24 -0.32
C LEU A 88 6.30 1.14 -0.21
N PHE A 89 5.10 1.29 -0.75
CA PHE A 89 4.40 2.58 -0.72
C PHE A 89 4.03 2.99 0.71
N PRO A 90 3.38 2.16 1.54
CA PRO A 90 3.17 2.49 2.94
C PRO A 90 4.47 2.68 3.72
N LEU A 91 5.48 1.83 3.48
CA LEU A 91 6.78 1.98 4.15
C LEU A 91 7.40 3.35 3.88
N TYR A 92 7.37 3.82 2.63
CA TYR A 92 7.92 5.11 2.26
C TYR A 92 7.03 6.27 2.70
N PHE A 93 5.72 6.23 2.48
CA PHE A 93 4.86 7.40 2.69
C PHE A 93 4.23 7.48 4.09
N VAL A 94 3.92 6.35 4.71
CA VAL A 94 3.28 6.33 6.03
C VAL A 94 4.33 6.53 7.12
N ILE A 95 5.49 5.88 7.04
CA ILE A 95 6.57 6.09 8.03
C ILE A 95 7.08 7.53 7.98
N ASN A 96 7.43 8.06 6.80
CA ASN A 96 7.86 9.45 6.66
C ASN A 96 6.79 10.48 7.10
N ARG A 97 5.52 10.08 7.21
CA ARG A 97 4.46 10.95 7.74
C ARG A 97 4.44 11.01 9.27
N TYR A 98 4.99 10.00 9.93
CA TYR A 98 5.10 9.93 11.40
C TYR A 98 6.51 10.20 11.92
N THR A 99 7.50 10.27 11.04
CA THR A 99 8.89 10.63 11.37
C THR A 99 9.18 12.08 10.99
N SER A 100 9.83 12.85 11.87
CA SER A 100 10.26 14.20 11.52
C SER A 100 11.46 14.17 10.55
N GLN A 101 11.54 15.16 9.65
CA GLN A 101 12.68 15.31 8.72
C GLN A 101 14.04 15.36 9.44
N GLN A 102 14.05 15.84 10.68
CA GLN A 102 15.25 15.98 11.49
C GLN A 102 15.76 14.62 11.99
N GLU A 103 14.86 13.75 12.47
CA GLU A 103 15.20 12.40 12.91
C GLU A 103 15.72 11.52 11.76
N MET A 104 15.17 11.68 10.54
CA MET A 104 15.68 10.96 9.36
C MET A 104 17.08 11.41 8.95
N SER A 105 17.36 12.73 8.96
CA SER A 105 18.70 13.24 8.65
C SER A 105 19.74 12.77 9.67
N GLU A 106 19.39 12.72 10.96
CA GLU A 106 20.28 12.17 12.00
C GLU A 106 20.64 10.69 11.75
N ILE A 107 19.70 9.88 11.26
CA ILE A 107 19.95 8.46 10.95
C ILE A 107 20.81 8.30 9.69
N PHE A 108 20.47 8.95 8.59
CA PHE A 108 21.14 8.69 7.30
C PHE A 108 22.36 9.56 7.06
N GLU A 109 22.48 10.70 7.75
CA GLU A 109 23.51 11.72 7.51
C GLU A 109 24.32 12.08 8.76
N GLY A 110 23.93 11.61 9.95
CA GLY A 110 24.60 11.91 11.23
C GLY A 110 25.86 11.09 11.56
N GLY A 111 26.40 10.33 10.60
CA GLY A 111 27.61 9.51 10.79
C GLY A 111 28.91 10.33 10.83
N ASN A 112 29.96 9.78 11.43
CA ASN A 112 31.30 10.39 11.42
C ASN A 112 32.04 10.05 10.11
N GLU A 113 32.89 10.97 9.63
CA GLU A 113 33.68 10.75 8.39
C GLU A 113 34.65 9.55 8.48
N GLU A 114 34.96 9.08 9.68
CA GLU A 114 35.84 7.93 9.95
C GLU A 114 35.08 6.60 10.10
N GLU A 115 33.75 6.60 10.00
CA GLU A 115 32.89 5.41 10.14
C GLU A 115 33.10 4.45 8.94
N SER A 116 33.33 3.17 9.21
CA SER A 116 33.39 2.15 8.15
C SER A 116 32.01 1.89 7.54
N GLU A 117 31.95 1.35 6.31
CA GLU A 117 30.67 1.02 5.67
C GLU A 117 29.80 0.03 6.47
N GLU A 118 30.44 -0.86 7.22
CA GLU A 118 29.76 -1.87 8.05
C GLU A 118 29.13 -1.21 9.28
N GLU A 119 29.88 -0.37 9.98
CA GLU A 119 29.40 0.41 11.13
C GLU A 119 28.27 1.37 10.72
N ARG A 120 28.39 2.00 9.54
CA ARG A 120 27.35 2.88 8.99
C ARG A 120 26.03 2.14 8.76
N LYS A 121 26.10 0.94 8.18
CA LYS A 121 24.91 0.09 7.97
C LYS A 121 24.28 -0.35 9.29
N GLU A 122 25.09 -0.76 10.26
CA GLU A 122 24.57 -1.14 11.58
C GLU A 122 23.88 0.03 12.28
N ARG A 123 24.47 1.24 12.23
CA ARG A 123 23.89 2.46 12.78
C ARG A 123 22.58 2.84 12.08
N GLU A 124 22.54 2.81 10.74
CA GLU A 124 21.33 3.08 9.96
C GLU A 124 20.22 2.08 10.33
N VAL A 125 20.52 0.78 10.40
CA VAL A 125 19.58 -0.27 10.79
C VAL A 125 19.06 -0.04 12.21
N GLU A 126 19.95 0.22 13.18
CA GLU A 126 19.54 0.43 14.56
C GLU A 126 18.75 1.74 14.75
N GLY A 127 19.12 2.79 14.02
CA GLY A 127 18.37 4.04 13.98
C GLY A 127 16.94 3.83 13.48
N VAL A 128 16.79 3.11 12.37
CA VAL A 128 15.47 2.74 11.82
C VAL A 128 14.67 1.89 12.81
N LEU A 129 15.29 0.90 13.47
CA LEU A 129 14.63 0.05 14.47
C LEU A 129 14.11 0.86 15.67
N LYS A 130 14.93 1.76 16.23
CA LYS A 130 14.50 2.65 17.32
C LYS A 130 13.35 3.56 16.91
N LEU A 131 13.39 4.02 15.66
CA LEU A 131 12.35 4.87 15.13
C LEU A 131 11.04 4.11 14.99
N ILE A 132 11.10 2.86 14.51
CA ILE A 132 9.97 1.93 14.45
C ILE A 132 9.38 1.68 15.84
N GLU A 133 10.22 1.40 16.83
CA GLU A 133 9.79 1.16 18.21
C GLU A 133 9.08 2.38 18.82
N ASN A 134 9.60 3.59 18.55
CA ASN A 134 9.08 4.83 19.13
C ASN A 134 7.88 5.42 18.37
N SER A 135 7.62 4.98 17.13
CA SER A 135 6.54 5.52 16.30
C SER A 135 5.13 5.00 16.68
N GLY A 136 5.03 4.19 17.74
CA GLY A 136 3.78 3.71 18.29
C GLY A 136 3.11 2.59 17.49
N ASP A 137 1.95 2.13 17.98
CA ASP A 137 1.23 0.94 17.51
C ASP A 137 0.90 0.94 16.01
N GLY A 138 0.86 2.12 15.37
CA GLY A 138 0.59 2.29 13.94
C GLY A 138 1.70 1.76 13.03
N ILE A 139 2.97 1.94 13.39
CA ILE A 139 4.11 1.39 12.60
C ILE A 139 4.26 -0.11 12.85
N TRP A 140 4.01 -0.57 14.07
CA TRP A 140 3.90 -2.00 14.36
C TRP A 140 2.79 -2.68 13.56
N THR A 141 1.65 -2.00 13.38
CA THR A 141 0.59 -2.45 12.48
C THR A 141 1.11 -2.52 11.03
N GLY A 142 1.88 -1.52 10.60
CA GLY A 142 2.63 -1.54 9.34
C GLY A 142 3.51 -2.78 9.20
N PHE A 143 4.35 -3.08 10.19
CA PHE A 143 5.21 -4.28 10.21
C PHE A 143 4.45 -5.60 10.24
N ASN A 144 3.33 -5.69 10.96
CA ASN A 144 2.47 -6.87 10.92
C ASN A 144 1.85 -7.07 9.53
N ILE A 145 1.50 -5.97 8.84
CA ILE A 145 1.09 -6.02 7.43
C ILE A 145 2.25 -6.54 6.55
N LEU A 146 3.51 -6.16 6.84
CA LEU A 146 4.69 -6.68 6.14
C LEU A 146 4.91 -8.18 6.39
N TYR A 147 4.77 -8.63 7.64
CA TYR A 147 4.90 -10.04 8.04
C TYR A 147 3.83 -10.93 7.42
N ASP A 148 2.59 -10.45 7.34
CA ASP A 148 1.44 -11.20 6.80
C ASP A 148 1.41 -11.26 5.26
N LEU A 149 2.26 -10.47 4.57
CA LEU A 149 2.39 -10.46 3.11
C LEU A 149 3.46 -11.43 2.57
N VAL A 150 4.30 -12.00 3.45
CA VAL A 150 5.32 -13.02 3.15
C VAL A 150 4.82 -14.40 3.53
#